data_AF-A0A9X8UK43-F1
#
_entry.id   AF-A0A9X8UK43-F1
#
_cell.length_a   1.000
_cell.length_b   1.000
_cell.length_c   1.000
_cell.angle_alpha   90.00
_cell.angle_beta   90.00
_cell.angle_gamma   90.00
#
_symmetry.space_group_name_H-M   'P 1'
#
loop_
_entity.id
_entity.type
_entity.pdbx_description
1 polymer ?
#
loop_
_entity_poly.entity_id
_entity_poly.type
_entity_poly.pdbx_seq_one_letter_code
_entity_poly.pdbx_strand_id
1 'polypeptide(L)' 'MDLHNYQITIGEILQNQQARALVQRQVPGLLGHPMLPMVQGMQLRQAVGFARKYASQRQIDEVLAQLEKL' A
#
# COMPACT_ATOMS: atom_id res chain seq x y z
N MET A 1 -5.36 -11.33 -1.17
CA MET A 1 -4.04 -11.49 -1.80
C MET A 1 -3.06 -11.80 -0.69
N ASP A 2 -2.10 -12.67 -0.96
CA ASP A 2 -1.05 -12.93 0.00
C ASP A 2 -0.18 -11.67 0.16
N LEU A 3 -0.30 -11.01 1.31
CA LEU A 3 0.55 -9.86 1.63
C LEU A 3 1.93 -10.26 2.12
N HIS A 4 2.29 -11.56 2.04
CA HIS A 4 3.52 -12.16 2.58
C HIS A 4 3.88 -11.57 3.95
N ASN A 5 2.92 -11.53 4.87
CA ASN A 5 3.11 -10.93 6.20
C ASN A 5 3.66 -9.49 6.16
N TYR A 6 3.10 -8.66 5.28
CA TYR A 6 3.49 -7.27 5.03
C TYR A 6 4.91 -7.05 4.50
N GLN A 7 5.57 -8.11 4.02
CA GLN A 7 6.91 -8.04 3.41
C GLN A 7 6.85 -7.70 1.92
N ILE A 8 5.69 -7.83 1.29
CA ILE A 8 5.53 -7.39 -0.10
C ILE A 8 5.85 -5.92 -0.25
N THR A 9 6.31 -5.59 -1.44
CA THR A 9 6.59 -4.21 -1.82
C THR A 9 5.34 -3.52 -2.36
N ILE A 10 5.31 -2.18 -2.30
CA ILE A 10 4.23 -1.40 -2.94
C ILE A 10 4.19 -1.74 -4.44
N GLY A 11 5.33 -2.01 -5.08
CA GLY A 11 5.40 -2.44 -6.47
C GLY A 11 4.60 -3.71 -6.73
N GLU A 12 4.76 -4.73 -5.89
CA GLU A 12 3.99 -5.97 -5.97
C GLU A 12 2.50 -5.75 -5.72
N ILE A 13 2.13 -4.88 -4.77
CA ILE A 13 0.72 -4.47 -4.56
C ILE A 13 0.17 -3.81 -5.83
N LEU A 14 0.95 -2.95 -6.47
CA LEU A 14 0.54 -2.24 -7.68
C LEU A 14 0.47 -3.15 -8.93
N GLN A 15 1.09 -4.33 -8.91
CA GLN A 15 0.90 -5.34 -9.96
C GLN A 15 -0.51 -5.94 -9.92
N ASN A 16 -1.14 -6.00 -8.75
CA ASN A 16 -2.53 -6.42 -8.62
C ASN A 16 -3.47 -5.24 -8.89
N GLN A 17 -4.32 -5.36 -9.92
CA GLN A 17 -5.23 -4.28 -10.34
C GLN A 17 -6.20 -3.84 -9.23
N GLN A 18 -6.69 -4.79 -8.42
CA GLN A 18 -7.63 -4.49 -7.33
C GLN A 18 -6.94 -3.75 -6.19
N ALA A 19 -5.74 -4.21 -5.83
CA ALA A 19 -4.93 -3.60 -4.79
C ALA A 19 -4.42 -2.21 -5.22
N ARG A 20 -4.02 -2.05 -6.49
CA ARG A 20 -3.73 -0.75 -7.10
C ARG A 20 -4.89 0.22 -6.97
N ALA A 21 -6.12 -0.21 -7.22
CA ALA A 21 -7.30 0.64 -7.09
C ALA A 21 -7.54 1.08 -5.63
N LEU A 22 -7.34 0.19 -4.66
CA LEU A 22 -7.40 0.53 -3.23
C LEU A 22 -6.33 1.56 -2.84
N VAL A 23 -5.08 1.33 -3.25
CA VAL A 23 -3.96 2.24 -2.96
C VAL A 23 -4.17 3.59 -3.63
N GLN A 24 -4.65 3.62 -4.87
CA GLN A 24 -4.94 4.86 -5.59
C GLN A 24 -6.10 5.64 -4.94
N ARG A 25 -7.08 4.96 -4.35
CA ARG A 25 -8.14 5.60 -3.56
C ARG A 25 -7.62 6.22 -2.27
N GLN A 26 -6.72 5.53 -1.56
CA GLN A 26 -6.17 6.01 -0.30
C GLN A 26 -5.08 7.08 -0.49
N VAL A 27 -4.27 6.94 -1.53
CA VAL A 27 -3.16 7.84 -1.84
C VAL A 27 -3.29 8.31 -3.29
N PRO A 28 -4.22 9.24 -3.56
CA PRO A 28 -4.33 9.86 -4.88
C PRO A 28 -3.01 10.55 -5.23
N GLY A 29 -2.48 10.26 -6.42
CA GLY A 29 -1.21 10.81 -6.89
C GLY A 29 0.02 9.93 -6.67
N LEU A 30 -0.09 8.80 -5.95
CA LEU A 30 1.03 7.86 -5.79
C LEU A 30 1.58 7.41 -7.15
N LEU A 31 0.69 7.00 -8.06
CA LEU A 31 1.03 6.53 -9.41
C LEU A 31 1.59 7.63 -10.33
N GLY A 32 1.39 8.91 -9.98
CA GLY A 32 1.93 10.05 -10.70
C GLY A 32 3.16 10.65 -10.03
N HIS A 33 3.63 10.09 -8.91
CA HIS A 33 4.71 10.66 -8.15
C HIS A 33 6.05 10.37 -8.84
N PRO A 34 6.97 11.35 -8.99
CA PRO A 34 8.30 11.12 -9.56
C PRO A 34 9.14 10.12 -8.76
N MET A 35 8.77 9.88 -7.50
CA MET A 35 9.37 8.88 -6.62
C MET A 35 8.67 7.52 -6.67
N LEU A 36 7.71 7.31 -7.57
CA LEU A 36 7.00 6.04 -7.71
C LEU A 36 7.94 4.82 -7.80
N PRO A 37 9.05 4.82 -8.59
CA PRO A 37 9.94 3.67 -8.65
C PRO A 37 10.61 3.36 -7.31
N MET A 38 10.92 4.41 -6.53
CA MET A 38 11.49 4.28 -5.19
C MET A 38 10.44 3.75 -4.20
N VAL A 39 9.22 4.26 -4.25
CA VAL A 39 8.12 3.81 -3.39
C VAL A 39 7.71 2.38 -3.75
N GLN A 40 7.76 2.01 -5.03
CA GLN A 40 7.51 0.65 -5.51
C GLN A 40 8.49 -0.37 -4.93
N GLY A 41 9.75 -0.01 -4.67
CA GLY A 41 10.70 -0.87 -3.97
C GLY A 41 10.53 -0.89 -2.44
N MET A 42 9.66 -0.02 -1.90
CA MET A 42 9.46 0.09 -0.45
C MET A 42 8.49 -0.97 0.04
N GLN A 43 8.78 -1.55 1.21
CA GLN A 43 7.92 -2.58 1.78
C GLN A 43 6.64 -1.99 2.35
N LEU A 44 5.53 -2.74 2.26
CA LEU A 44 4.24 -2.35 2.79
C LEU A 44 4.32 -1.99 4.27
N ARG A 45 5.04 -2.78 5.08
CA ARG A 45 5.32 -2.49 6.50
C ARG A 45 5.96 -1.11 6.74
N GLN A 46 6.88 -0.68 5.87
CA GLN A 46 7.49 0.64 5.96
C GLN A 46 6.47 1.71 5.58
N ALA A 47 5.72 1.50 4.50
CA ALA A 47 4.68 2.43 4.05
C ALA A 47 3.59 2.62 5.11
N VAL A 48 3.18 1.55 5.79
CA VAL A 48 2.27 1.58 6.95
C VAL A 48 2.87 2.40 8.10
N GLY A 49 4.17 2.26 8.37
CA GLY A 49 4.88 3.07 9.35
C GLY A 49 4.84 4.58 9.04
N PHE A 50 4.96 4.95 7.76
CA PHE A 50 4.76 6.34 7.33
C PHE A 50 3.30 6.76 7.38
N ALA A 51 2.38 5.90 6.95
CA ALA A 51 0.94 6.15 6.96
C ALA A 51 0.42 6.39 8.38
N ARG A 52 0.99 5.76 9.41
CA ARG A 52 0.65 6.04 10.82
C ARG A 52 0.86 7.49 11.24
N LYS A 53 1.69 8.26 10.52
CA LYS A 53 1.86 9.70 10.77
C LYS A 53 0.71 10.54 10.22
N TYR A 54 -0.06 10.00 9.27
CA TYR A 54 -1.10 10.72 8.53
C TYR A 54 -2.51 10.08 8.67
N ALA A 55 -2.58 8.83 9.12
CA ALA A 55 -3.79 8.03 9.24
C ALA A 55 -3.80 7.23 10.54
N SER A 56 -5.00 6.96 11.05
CA SER A 56 -5.19 6.18 12.27
C SER A 56 -4.86 4.70 12.03
N GLN A 57 -4.29 4.04 13.03
CA GLN A 57 -3.93 2.62 12.96
C GLN A 57 -5.10 1.72 12.52
N ARG A 58 -6.33 2.06 12.93
CA ARG A 58 -7.56 1.38 12.51
C ARG A 58 -7.81 1.46 11.00
N GLN A 59 -7.63 2.64 10.41
CA GLN A 59 -7.81 2.83 8.96
C GLN A 59 -6.77 2.04 8.17
N ILE A 60 -5.55 1.93 8.71
CA ILE A 60 -4.48 1.16 8.10
C ILE A 60 -4.82 -0.34 8.17
N ASP A 61 -5.22 -0.84 9.35
CA ASP A 61 -5.67 -2.22 9.52
C ASP A 61 -6.83 -2.58 8.59
N GLU A 62 -7.81 -1.68 8.41
CA GLU A 62 -8.91 -1.90 7.46
C GLU A 62 -8.44 -1.97 6.00
N VAL A 63 -7.46 -1.18 5.61
CA VAL A 63 -6.87 -1.26 4.26
C VAL A 63 -6.10 -2.56 4.09
N LEU A 64 -5.30 -2.93 5.09
CA LEU A 64 -4.53 -4.17 5.10
C LEU A 64 -5.44 -5.40 5.03
N ALA A 65 -6.50 -5.44 5.84
CA ALA A 65 -7.50 -6.50 5.80
C ALA A 65 -8.24 -6.57 4.46
N GLN A 66 -8.51 -5.43 3.81
CA GLN A 66 -9.08 -5.41 2.47
C GLN A 66 -8.08 -5.93 1.42
N LEU A 67 -6.81 -5.59 1.54
CA LEU A 67 -5.74 -6.11 0.67
C LEU A 67 -5.55 -7.64 0.85
N GLU A 68 -5.63 -8.15 2.08
CA GLU A 68 -5.59 -9.60 2.35
C GLU A 68 -6.79 -10.34 1.76
N LYS A 69 -7.97 -9.70 1.72
CA LYS A 69 -9.20 -10.29 1.17
C LYS A 69 -9.28 -10.29 -0.37
N LEU A 70 -8.40 -9.58 -1.06
CA LEU A 70 -8.37 -9.45 -2.53
C LEU A 70 -7.59 -10.59 -3.20
#